data_AF-X1Q836-F1
#
_entry.id   AF-X1Q836-F1
#
_cell.length_a   1.000
_cell.length_b   1.000
_cell.length_c   1.000
_cell.angle_alpha   90.00
_cell.angle_beta   90.00
_cell.angle_gamma   90.00
#
_symmetry.space_group_name_H-M   'P 1'
#
loop_
_entity.id
_entity.type
_entity.pdbx_description
1 polymer ?
#
loop_
_entity_poly.entity_id
_entity_poly.type
_entity_poly.pdbx_seq_one_letter_code
_entity_poly.pdbx_strand_id
1 'polypeptide(L)' 'MLFNYPNVAKGREEIRLFDYAKICQNLIKDLSPRTKEVISRRFGLKPPAGGGQKETLEAIGKDYGITRERVRQIEEDGFL' A
#
# COMPACT_ATOMS: atom_id res chain seq x y z
N MET A 1 -20.36 -8.19 -26.78
CA MET A 1 -21.63 -8.26 -26.02
C MET A 1 -21.67 -7.10 -25.06
N LEU A 2 -22.59 -6.16 -25.27
CA LEU A 2 -22.86 -5.06 -24.35
C LEU A 2 -23.84 -5.57 -23.29
N PHE A 3 -23.36 -5.89 -22.09
CA PHE A 3 -24.26 -6.19 -20.98
C PHE A 3 -24.81 -4.87 -20.43
N ASN A 4 -26.00 -4.52 -20.93
CA ASN A 4 -26.86 -3.49 -20.40
C ASN A 4 -27.50 -4.02 -19.10
N TYR A 5 -27.11 -3.49 -17.94
CA TYR A 5 -27.76 -3.82 -16.67
C TYR A 5 -28.80 -2.75 -16.31
N PRO A 6 -30.08 -3.13 -16.16
CA PRO A 6 -31.16 -2.20 -15.92
C PRO A 6 -31.07 -1.59 -14.51
N ASN A 7 -31.52 -0.34 -14.44
CA ASN A 7 -31.58 0.52 -13.27
C ASN A 7 -32.46 -0.14 -12.17
N VAL A 8 -31.84 -0.62 -11.08
CA VAL A 8 -32.56 -1.22 -9.94
C VAL A 8 -32.67 -0.21 -8.81
N ALA A 9 -33.79 0.50 -8.76
CA ALA A 9 -34.18 1.30 -7.61
C ALA A 9 -34.90 0.43 -6.56
N LYS A 10 -34.26 0.20 -5.40
CA LYS A 10 -34.82 0.24 -4.03
C LYS A 10 -34.05 -0.69 -3.07
N GLY A 11 -33.54 -0.09 -1.99
CA GLY A 11 -32.94 -0.77 -0.85
C GLY A 11 -31.56 -0.21 -0.53
N ARG A 12 -31.47 0.68 0.47
CA ARG A 12 -30.21 1.25 0.94
C ARG A 12 -29.35 0.16 1.60
N GLU A 13 -28.51 -0.50 0.83
CA GLU A 13 -27.22 -0.95 1.34
C GLU A 13 -26.16 -0.11 0.64
N GLU A 14 -25.69 0.92 1.33
CA GLU A 14 -24.43 1.57 0.96
C GLU A 14 -23.35 0.49 1.04
N ILE A 15 -22.99 -0.09 -0.11
CA ILE A 15 -21.75 -0.86 -0.22
C ILE A 15 -20.65 0.16 0.07
N ARG A 16 -20.18 0.20 1.33
CA ARG A 16 -19.01 1.00 1.68
C ARG A 16 -17.88 0.47 0.82
N LEU A 17 -17.49 1.25 -0.17
CA LEU A 17 -16.24 1.03 -0.89
C LEU A 17 -15.14 1.08 0.18
N PHE A 18 -14.62 -0.08 0.55
CA PHE A 18 -13.50 -0.17 1.46
C PHE A 18 -12.31 0.48 0.80
N ASP A 19 -11.84 1.58 1.38
CA ASP A 19 -10.59 2.22 0.98
C ASP A 19 -9.44 1.38 1.55
N TYR A 20 -9.07 0.33 0.81
CA TYR A 20 -7.98 -0.56 1.17
C TYR A 20 -6.66 0.18 1.34
N ALA A 21 -6.42 1.25 0.56
CA ALA A 21 -5.22 2.06 0.71
C ALA A 21 -5.18 2.74 2.08
N LYS A 22 -6.30 3.34 2.50
CA LYS A 22 -6.43 3.96 3.81
C LYS A 22 -6.33 2.95 4.96
N ILE A 23 -6.88 1.75 4.80
CA ILE A 23 -6.75 0.68 5.79
C ILE A 23 -5.28 0.27 5.93
N CYS A 24 -4.59 0.00 4.83
CA CYS A 24 -3.18 -0.35 4.84
C CYS A 24 -2.30 0.76 5.46
N GLN A 25 -2.58 2.03 5.14
CA GLN A 25 -1.88 3.17 5.76
C GLN A 25 -2.09 3.24 7.28
N ASN A 26 -3.29 2.92 7.76
CA ASN A 26 -3.58 2.86 9.19
C ASN A 26 -2.86 1.69 9.88
N LEU A 27 -2.70 0.54 9.22
CA LEU A 27 -1.98 -0.61 9.79
C LEU A 27 -0.49 -0.31 10.01
N ILE A 28 0.13 0.46 9.11
CA ILE A 28 1.56 0.79 9.19
C ILE A 28 1.85 2.08 9.95
N LYS A 29 0.83 2.70 10.58
CA LYS A 29 0.95 4.05 11.15
C LYS A 29 1.94 4.12 12.33
N ASP A 30 2.01 3.06 13.12
CA ASP A 30 2.77 2.97 14.38
C ASP A 30 4.18 2.39 14.17
N LEU A 31 4.52 2.01 12.93
CA LEU A 31 5.86 1.55 12.58
C LEU A 31 6.90 2.67 12.68
N SER A 32 8.16 2.27 12.90
CA SER A 32 9.27 3.22 12.87
C SER A 32 9.27 4.01 11.55
N PRO A 33 9.68 5.30 11.53
CA PRO A 33 9.64 6.12 10.31
C PRO A 33 10.32 5.45 9.12
N ARG A 34 11.46 4.80 9.37
CA ARG A 34 12.25 4.07 8.36
C ARG A 34 11.50 2.83 7.85
N THR A 35 10.94 2.03 8.75
CA THR A 35 10.18 0.82 8.40
C THR A 35 8.91 1.16 7.63
N LYS A 36 8.18 2.18 8.08
CA LYS A 36 6.98 2.71 7.42
C LYS A 36 7.29 3.16 6.00
N GLU A 37 8.40 3.85 5.78
CA GLU A 37 8.81 4.31 4.46
C GLU A 37 9.19 3.15 3.54
N VAL A 38 9.99 2.19 4.02
CA VAL A 38 10.36 0.98 3.27
C VAL A 38 9.10 0.21 2.84
N ILE A 39 8.16 -0.04 3.76
CA ILE A 39 6.91 -0.75 3.46
C ILE A 39 6.02 0.06 2.52
N SER A 40 5.91 1.37 2.72
CA SER A 40 5.13 2.24 1.84
C SER A 40 5.64 2.24 0.40
N ARG A 41 6.97 2.29 0.21
CA ARG A 41 7.62 2.23 -1.12
C ARG A 41 7.51 0.84 -1.74
N ARG A 42 7.73 -0.20 -0.95
CA ARG A 42 7.67 -1.60 -1.38
C ARG A 42 6.29 -1.98 -1.93
N PHE A 43 5.23 -1.57 -1.23
CA PHE A 43 3.85 -1.93 -1.57
C PHE A 43 3.08 -0.84 -2.32
N GLY A 44 3.67 0.34 -2.54
CA GLY A 44 3.04 1.43 -3.28
C GLY A 44 1.90 2.09 -2.50
N LEU A 45 2.02 2.18 -1.17
CA LEU A 45 0.95 2.67 -0.28
C LEU A 45 0.87 4.22 -0.20
N LYS A 46 1.65 4.94 -1.02
CA LYS A 46 1.61 6.40 -1.08
C LYS A 46 0.24 6.89 -1.61
N PRO A 47 -0.29 8.01 -1.08
CA PRO A 47 -1.62 8.52 -1.40
C PRO A 47 -1.83 8.78 -2.91
N PRO A 48 -3.10 8.78 -3.36
CA PRO A 48 -3.51 8.59 -4.75
C PRO A 48 -3.16 9.71 -5.75
N ALA A 49 -2.40 10.75 -5.33
CA ALA A 49 -2.01 11.86 -6.22
C ALA A 49 -0.97 11.47 -7.28
N GLY A 50 -0.39 10.27 -7.19
CA GLY A 50 0.41 9.65 -8.22
C GLY A 50 0.59 8.21 -7.83
N GLY A 51 -0.09 7.30 -8.54
CA GLY A 51 -0.17 5.88 -8.20
C GLY A 51 1.15 5.37 -7.65
N GLY A 52 1.16 5.01 -6.36
CA GLY A 52 2.37 4.64 -5.65
C GLY A 52 3.05 3.48 -6.36
N GLN A 53 4.11 3.76 -7.11
CA GLN A 53 4.80 2.72 -7.85
C GLN A 53 5.53 1.83 -6.84
N LYS A 54 5.33 0.52 -6.95
CA LYS A 54 6.03 -0.45 -6.12
C LYS A 54 7.50 -0.45 -6.47
N GLU A 55 8.34 -0.44 -5.44
CA GLU A 55 9.78 -0.44 -5.60
C GLU A 55 10.40 -1.79 -5.19
N THR A 56 11.53 -2.13 -5.81
CA THR A 56 12.29 -3.33 -5.43
C THR A 56 13.10 -3.07 -4.16
N LEU A 57 13.37 -4.11 -3.37
CA LEU A 57 14.29 -4.00 -2.22
C LEU A 57 15.68 -3.51 -2.62
N GLU A 58 16.10 -3.82 -3.86
CA GLU A 58 17.35 -3.34 -4.41
C GLU A 58 17.32 -1.84 -4.71
N ALA A 59 16.25 -1.34 -5.33
CA ALA A 59 16.09 0.10 -5.58
C ALA A 59 16.02 0.90 -4.28
N ILE A 60 15.22 0.42 -3.32
CA ILE A 60 15.13 1.01 -1.98
C ILE A 60 16.50 0.97 -1.30
N GLY A 61 17.22 -0.15 -1.38
CA GLY A 61 18.54 -0.32 -0.77
C GLY A 61 19.56 0.65 -1.36
N LYS A 62 19.56 0.80 -2.69
CA LYS A 62 20.41 1.76 -3.40
C LYS A 62 20.18 3.19 -2.92
N ASP A 63 18.93 3.59 -2.74
CA ASP A 63 18.59 4.94 -2.27
C ASP A 63 19.00 5.18 -0.81
N TYR A 64 18.89 4.16 0.04
CA TYR A 64 19.32 4.23 1.45
C TYR A 64 20.84 3.96 1.64
N GLY A 65 21.58 3.62 0.58
CA GLY A 65 22.98 3.23 0.69
C GLY A 65 23.21 1.93 1.48
N ILE A 66 22.24 1.00 1.46
CA ILE A 66 22.30 -0.29 2.15
C ILE A 66 22.08 -1.45 1.20
N THR A 67 22.46 -2.65 1.63
CA THR A 67 22.25 -3.86 0.84
C THR A 67 20.76 -4.22 0.74
N ARG A 68 20.39 -4.92 -0.34
CA ARG A 68 19.06 -5.53 -0.51
C ARG A 68 18.64 -6.32 0.73
N GLU A 69 19.56 -7.08 1.30
CA GLU A 69 19.28 -7.90 2.49
C GLU A 69 18.97 -7.05 3.72
N ARG A 70 19.65 -5.91 3.90
CA ARG A 70 19.33 -5.01 5.00
C ARG A 70 17.93 -4.40 4.85
N VAL A 71 17.48 -4.13 3.62
CA VAL A 71 16.10 -3.70 3.37
C VAL A 71 15.11 -4.82 3.67
N ARG A 72 15.43 -6.08 3.31
CA ARG A 72 14.61 -7.26 3.61
C ARG A 72 14.39 -7.41 5.13
N GLN A 73 15.44 -7.25 5.92
CA GLN A 73 15.34 -7.28 7.39
C GLN A 73 14.43 -6.16 7.92
N ILE A 74 14.56 -4.93 7.40
CA ILE A 74 13.68 -3.82 7.79
C ILE A 74 12.22 -4.11 7.43
N GLU A 75 11.96 -4.76 6.29
CA GLU A 75 10.62 -5.22 5.91
C GLU A 75 10.09 -6.26 6.91
N GLU A 76 10.89 -7.26 7.28
CA GLU A 76 10.53 -8.29 8.27
C GLU A 76 10.24 -7.69 9.65
N ASP A 77 11.07 -6.77 10.12
CA ASP A 77 10.90 -6.04 11.39
C ASP A 77 9.59 -5.24 11.45
N GLY A 78 8.98 -4.93 10.29
CA GLY A 78 7.70 -4.22 10.24
C GLY A 78 6.47 -5.12 10.29
N PHE A 79 6.65 -6.44 10.17
CA PHE A 79 5.56 -7.42 10.20
C PHE A 79 5.57 -8.30 11.47
N LEU A 80 6.66 -8.30 12.24
CA LEU A 80 6.84 -9.00 13.51
C LEU A 80 6.57 -8.07 14.70
#